data_AF-A0A357WYS0-F1
#
_entry.id   AF-A0A357WYS0-F1
#
_cell.length_a   1.000
_cell.length_b   1.000
_cell.length_c   1.000
_cell.angle_alpha   90.00
_cell.angle_beta   90.00
_cell.angle_gamma   90.00
#
_symmetry.space_group_name_H-M   'P 1'
#
loop_
_entity.id
_entity.type
_entity.pdbx_description
1 polymer ?
#
loop_
_entity_poly.entity_id
_entity_poly.type
_entity_poly.pdbx_seq_one_letter_code
_entity_poly.pdbx_strand_id
1 'polypeptide(L)' 'MMPFSAATDGLTATQVEQSRLKYGSNLLTMKKRRGFFRQFLDSFGDPIIKVLLAALAINILFL' A
#
# COMPACT_ATOMS: atom_id res chain seq x y z
N MET A 1 -6.48 0.00 -47.47
CA MET A 1 -5.16 0.68 -47.41
C MET A 1 -5.08 1.37 -46.05
N MET A 2 -4.17 0.95 -45.17
CA MET A 2 -3.92 1.62 -43.89
C MET A 2 -2.52 2.28 -43.97
N PRO A 3 -2.41 3.61 -43.93
CA PRO A 3 -1.11 4.27 -43.79
C PRO A 3 -0.86 4.49 -42.29
N PHE A 4 -0.12 3.60 -41.64
CA PHE A 4 0.48 3.90 -40.33
C PHE A 4 1.84 4.57 -40.57
N SER A 5 1.83 5.87 -40.82
CA SER A 5 3.01 6.73 -40.67
C SER A 5 3.04 7.23 -39.23
N ALA A 6 3.48 6.38 -38.30
CA ALA A 6 3.26 6.56 -36.86
C ALA A 6 4.47 7.09 -36.08
N ALA A 7 5.33 7.88 -36.73
CA ALA A 7 6.49 8.50 -36.06
C ALA A 7 6.31 10.01 -35.80
N THR A 8 5.32 10.66 -36.41
CA THR A 8 5.06 12.10 -36.27
C THR A 8 3.76 12.43 -35.55
N ASP A 9 2.75 11.55 -35.61
CA ASP A 9 1.45 11.73 -34.95
C ASP A 9 1.24 10.69 -33.85
N GLY A 10 0.78 11.15 -32.69
CA GLY A 10 0.51 10.30 -31.52
C GLY A 10 -0.71 9.39 -31.68
N LEU A 11 -0.99 8.60 -30.63
CA LEU A 11 -2.17 7.73 -30.58
C LEU A 11 -3.48 8.54 -30.62
N THR A 12 -4.45 8.05 -31.37
CA THR A 12 -5.80 8.63 -31.39
C THR A 12 -6.57 8.30 -30.10
N ALA A 13 -7.61 9.07 -29.78
CA ALA A 13 -8.39 8.89 -28.55
C ALA A 13 -8.93 7.45 -28.39
N THR A 14 -9.40 6.83 -29.47
CA THR A 14 -9.91 5.46 -29.47
C THR A 14 -8.80 4.43 -29.21
N GLN A 15 -7.60 4.65 -29.74
CA GLN A 15 -6.44 3.79 -29.46
C GLN A 15 -5.95 3.93 -28.02
N VAL A 16 -6.05 5.14 -27.44
CA VAL A 16 -5.75 5.37 -26.02
C VAL A 16 -6.73 4.62 -25.13
N GLU A 17 -8.04 4.63 -25.44
CA GLU A 17 -9.05 3.86 -24.70
C GLU A 17 -8.81 2.35 -24.79
N GLN A 18 -8.57 1.83 -25.99
CA GLN A 18 -8.25 0.41 -26.20
C GLN A 18 -6.98 -0.01 -25.45
N SER A 19 -5.96 0.85 -25.44
CA SER A 19 -4.72 0.63 -24.68
C SER A 19 -4.97 0.58 -23.17
N ARG A 20 -5.77 1.52 -22.62
CA ARG A 20 -6.13 1.54 -21.19
C ARG A 20 -6.95 0.32 -20.78
N LEU A 21 -7.84 -0.18 -21.64
CA LEU A 21 -8.59 -1.42 -21.38
C LEU A 21 -7.68 -2.65 -21.37
N LYS A 22 -6.71 -2.70 -22.29
CA LYS A 22 -5.84 -3.86 -22.47
C LYS A 22 -4.70 -3.94 -21.44
N TYR A 23 -4.09 -2.81 -21.11
CA TYR A 23 -2.89 -2.74 -20.26
C TYR A 23 -3.16 -2.14 -18.87
N GLY A 24 -4.37 -1.64 -18.64
CA GLY A 24 -4.73 -0.92 -17.44
C GLY A 24 -4.17 0.50 -17.40
N SER A 25 -4.45 1.21 -16.31
CA SER A 25 -3.85 2.51 -16.06
C SER A 25 -2.38 2.35 -15.63
N ASN A 26 -1.48 3.19 -16.15
CA ASN A 26 -0.09 3.31 -15.68
C ASN A 26 -0.01 4.03 -14.32
N LEU A 27 -0.87 3.66 -13.38
CA LEU A 27 -0.85 4.16 -12.01
C LEU A 27 -0.05 3.17 -11.17
N LEU A 28 1.06 3.64 -10.61
CA LEU A 28 1.83 2.88 -9.63
C LEU A 28 1.00 2.78 -8.35
N THR A 29 0.48 1.58 -8.07
CA THR A 29 -0.29 1.32 -6.85
C THR A 29 0.58 1.63 -5.63
N MET A 30 0.30 2.74 -4.96
CA MET A 30 0.91 3.03 -3.67
C MET A 30 0.41 2.00 -2.65
N LYS A 31 1.30 1.15 -2.17
CA LYS A 31 0.99 0.20 -1.09
C LYS A 31 0.45 1.01 0.09
N LYS A 32 -0.76 0.69 0.57
CA LYS A 32 -1.32 1.27 1.80
C LYS A 32 -0.29 1.09 2.91
N ARG A 33 0.34 2.18 3.34
CA ARG A 33 1.23 2.16 4.51
C ARG A 33 0.40 1.71 5.70
N ARG A 34 0.87 0.72 6.45
CA ARG A 34 0.24 0.39 7.74
C ARG A 34 0.33 1.65 8.60
N GLY A 35 -0.81 2.10 9.13
CA GLY A 35 -0.84 3.28 9.99
C GLY A 35 -0.02 3.04 11.25
N PHE A 36 0.53 4.13 11.81
CA PHE A 36 1.36 4.10 13.02
C PHE A 36 0.72 3.30 14.16
N PHE A 37 -0.58 3.49 14.39
CA PHE A 37 -1.31 2.79 15.46
C PHE A 37 -1.32 1.27 15.28
N ARG A 38 -1.44 0.78 14.05
CA ARG A 38 -1.42 -0.66 13.78
C ARG A 38 -0.02 -1.24 14.01
N GLN A 39 1.01 -0.51 13.61
CA GLN A 39 2.39 -0.88 13.87
C GLN A 39 2.73 -0.87 15.38
N PHE A 40 2.19 0.09 16.13
CA PHE A 40 2.33 0.16 17.59
C PHE A 40 1.66 -1.03 18.28
N LEU A 41 0.44 -1.39 17.87
CA LEU A 41 -0.26 -2.56 18.40
C LEU A 41 0.46 -3.88 18.06
N ASP A 42 1.03 -4.00 16.87
CA ASP A 42 1.84 -5.18 16.48
C ASP A 42 3.01 -5.40 17.46
N SER A 43 3.60 -4.32 18.02
CA SER A 43 4.68 -4.43 19.00
C SER A 43 4.27 -5.11 20.32
N PHE A 44 3.00 -5.07 20.74
CA PHE A 44 2.54 -5.74 21.96
C PHE A 44 2.57 -7.28 21.87
N GLY A 45 2.79 -7.83 20.67
CA GLY A 45 3.02 -9.26 20.50
C GLY A 45 4.33 -9.75 21.11
N ASP A 46 5.31 -8.86 21.28
CA ASP A 46 6.65 -9.17 21.76
C ASP A 46 6.64 -9.69 23.22
N PRO A 47 7.31 -10.83 23.51
CA PRO A 47 7.45 -11.35 24.87
C PRO A 47 7.99 -10.34 25.89
N ILE A 48 8.92 -9.45 25.51
CA ILE A 48 9.52 -8.45 26.40
C ILE A 48 8.47 -7.44 26.88
N ILE A 49 7.66 -6.93 25.96
CA ILE A 49 6.60 -5.95 26.27
C ILE A 49 5.55 -6.57 27.19
N LYS A 50 5.19 -7.85 26.97
CA LYS A 50 4.26 -8.58 27.84
C LYS A 50 4.78 -8.72 29.27
N VAL A 51 6.06 -9.02 29.46
CA VAL A 51 6.67 -9.09 30.79
C VAL A 51 6.64 -7.73 31.49
N LEU A 52 6.93 -6.65 30.76
CA LEU A 52 6.87 -5.30 31.31
C LEU A 52 5.44 -4.92 31.75
N LEU A 53 4.43 -5.28 30.96
CA LEU A 53 3.03 -5.09 31.32
C LEU A 53 2.61 -5.92 32.54
N ALA A 54 3.10 -7.15 32.67
CA ALA A 54 2.85 -7.97 33.86
C ALA A 54 3.46 -7.35 35.12
N ALA A 55 4.71 -6.85 35.02
CA ALA A 55 5.36 -6.14 36.12
C ALA A 55 4.57 -4.88 36.53
N LEU A 56 4.09 -4.10 35.55
CA LEU A 56 3.24 -2.94 35.78
C LEU A 56 1.92 -3.33 36.46
N ALA A 57 1.27 -4.40 36.00
CA ALA A 57 0.03 -4.88 36.61
C ALA A 57 0.24 -5.31 38.06
N ILE A 58 1.34 -6.02 38.34
CA ILE A 58 1.69 -6.40 39.71
C ILE A 58 1.91 -5.14 40.55
N ASN A 59 2.63 -4.14 40.03
CA ASN A 59 2.85 -2.89 40.74
C ASN A 59 1.52 -2.19 41.08
N ILE A 60 0.60 -2.06 40.12
CA ILE A 60 -0.69 -1.38 40.34
C ILE A 60 -1.60 -2.17 41.30
N LEU A 61 -1.54 -3.50 41.28
CA LEU A 61 -2.44 -4.36 42.07
C LEU A 61 -1.94 -4.65 43.48
N PHE A 62 -0.62 -4.65 43.69
CA PHE A 62 0.00 -5.07 44.95
C PHE A 62 0.80 -3.97 45.66
N LEU A 63 0.94 -2.78 45.06
CA LEU A 63 1.51 -1.59 45.70
C LEU A 63 0.40 -0.54 45.90
#